data_AF-A0A7M7NYV9-F1
#
_entry.id   AF-A0A7M7NYV9-F1
#
_cell.length_a   1.000
_cell.length_b   1.000
_cell.length_c   1.000
_cell.angle_alpha   90.00
_cell.angle_beta   90.00
_cell.angle_gamma   90.00
#
_symmetry.space_group_name_H-M   'P 1'
#
loop_
_entity.id
_entity.type
_entity.pdbx_description
1 polymer ?
#
loop_
_entity_poly.entity_id
_entity_poly.type
_entity_poly.pdbx_seq_one_letter_code
_entity_poly.pdbx_strand_id
1 'polypeptide(L)'
;MDHLPEVIQELITKSNEAKNNAFCPYSNFRVGAALLTDDGTIIQGCNVENASYTLGICAERCAIFKAVSEGYRHFKAMAISTDVEKLYSTPCGACRQIMYEFGSDMDVYMTRPDLTYIKKTPRDILCYPFGPEELRMLKSGEVPKVDGDLNDNKMVDGTGDAKAHKKHKGDTAIPAQ
;
A
#
# COMPACT_ATOMS: atom_id res chain seq x y z
N MET A 1 -1.90 20.26 10.24
CA MET A 1 -0.46 19.93 10.11
C MET A 1 0.28 20.20 11.40
N ASP A 2 0.02 21.30 12.08
CA ASP A 2 0.82 21.84 13.20
C ASP A 2 0.94 20.93 14.45
N HIS A 3 0.10 19.90 14.58
CA HIS A 3 0.18 18.92 15.67
C HIS A 3 1.10 17.74 15.35
N LEU A 4 1.60 17.63 14.11
CA LEU A 4 2.54 16.59 13.71
C LEU A 4 3.98 16.98 14.08
N PRO A 5 4.86 16.01 14.36
CA PRO A 5 6.30 16.26 14.45
C PRO A 5 6.82 16.97 13.18
N GLU A 6 7.77 17.89 13.36
CA GLU A 6 8.34 18.71 12.27
C GLU A 6 8.82 17.86 11.08
N VAL A 7 9.52 16.76 11.35
CA VAL A 7 10.01 15.84 10.32
C VAL A 7 8.88 15.24 9.47
N ILE A 8 7.69 15.03 10.02
CA ILE A 8 6.54 14.50 9.27
C ILE A 8 5.90 15.60 8.42
N GLN A 9 5.87 16.85 8.91
CA GLN A 9 5.42 17.99 8.13
C GLN A 9 6.36 18.22 6.93
N GLU A 10 7.67 18.11 7.15
CA GLU A 10 8.66 18.16 6.09
C GLU A 10 8.47 16.99 5.11
N LEU A 11 8.28 15.76 5.59
CA LEU A 11 8.04 14.59 4.75
C LEU A 11 6.86 14.79 3.79
N ILE A 12 5.74 15.28 4.29
CA ILE A 12 4.56 15.55 3.46
C ILE A 12 4.84 16.66 2.45
N THR A 13 5.48 17.76 2.89
CA THR A 13 5.89 18.86 2.02
C THR A 13 6.79 18.37 0.89
N LYS A 14 7.80 17.55 1.21
CA LYS A 14 8.72 16.93 0.24
C LYS A 14 7.99 16.01 -0.74
N SER A 15 6.97 15.26 -0.31
CA SER A 15 6.18 14.45 -1.25
C SER A 15 5.40 15.32 -2.23
N ASN A 16 4.90 16.49 -1.79
CA ASN A 16 4.19 17.43 -2.65
C ASN A 16 5.13 18.12 -3.65
N GLU A 17 6.33 18.52 -3.20
CA GLU A 17 7.39 19.07 -4.05
C GLU A 17 7.84 18.08 -5.13
N ALA A 18 7.95 16.79 -4.78
CA ALA A 18 8.44 15.76 -5.68
C ALA A 18 7.58 15.60 -6.95
N LYS A 19 6.27 15.90 -6.87
CA LYS A 19 5.36 15.89 -8.03
C LYS A 19 5.82 16.79 -9.18
N ASN A 20 6.56 17.85 -8.89
CA ASN A 20 7.04 18.79 -9.91
C ASN A 20 8.01 18.15 -10.91
N ASN A 21 8.63 17.02 -10.53
CA ASN A 21 9.56 16.27 -11.37
C ASN A 21 8.90 15.08 -12.09
N ALA A 22 7.60 14.85 -11.90
CA ALA A 22 6.90 13.73 -12.52
C ALA A 22 6.98 13.78 -14.04
N PHE A 23 7.41 12.69 -14.66
CA PHE A 23 7.36 12.51 -16.10
C PHE A 23 6.12 11.71 -16.45
N CYS A 24 5.00 12.39 -16.68
CA CYS A 24 3.72 11.74 -16.94
C CYS A 24 2.96 12.34 -18.14
N PRO A 25 3.56 12.37 -19.34
CA PRO A 25 2.93 13.01 -20.51
C PRO A 25 1.70 12.25 -21.02
N TYR A 26 1.51 10.99 -20.62
CA TYR A 26 0.41 10.16 -21.12
C TYR A 26 -0.83 10.32 -20.26
N SER A 27 -0.70 10.21 -18.93
CA SER A 27 -1.83 10.39 -18.01
C SER A 27 -2.07 11.84 -17.60
N ASN A 28 -1.04 12.69 -17.65
CA ASN A 28 -1.02 14.00 -17.01
C ASN A 28 -1.34 13.94 -15.50
N PHE A 29 -1.10 12.79 -14.87
CA PHE A 29 -1.38 12.53 -13.46
C PHE A 29 -0.09 12.51 -12.65
N ARG A 30 0.22 13.62 -11.99
CA ARG A 30 1.45 13.77 -11.21
C ARG A 30 1.29 13.13 -9.82
N VAL A 31 2.24 12.28 -9.48
CA VAL A 31 2.36 11.64 -8.17
C VAL A 31 3.76 11.89 -7.64
N GLY A 32 3.84 12.27 -6.38
CA GLY A 32 5.09 12.48 -5.66
C GLY A 32 5.09 11.66 -4.38
N ALA A 33 6.24 11.15 -4.01
CA ALA A 33 6.45 10.42 -2.78
C ALA A 33 7.70 10.92 -2.08
N ALA A 34 7.71 10.85 -0.76
CA ALA A 34 8.90 11.08 0.04
C ALA A 34 8.98 10.00 1.12
N LEU A 35 10.18 9.42 1.27
CA LEU A 35 10.48 8.29 2.15
C LEU A 35 11.44 8.74 3.23
N LEU A 36 11.07 8.55 4.49
CA LEU A 36 11.88 8.84 5.67
C LEU A 36 12.62 7.58 6.11
N THR A 37 13.95 7.63 6.11
CA THR A 37 14.83 6.56 6.61
C THR A 37 14.96 6.60 8.13
N ASP A 38 15.61 5.59 8.71
CA ASP A 38 15.88 5.50 10.14
C ASP A 38 16.84 6.58 10.65
N ASP A 39 17.82 7.00 9.84
CA ASP A 39 18.74 8.09 10.16
C ASP A 39 18.16 9.51 9.98
N GLY A 40 16.92 9.62 9.48
CA GLY A 40 16.22 10.89 9.28
C GLY A 40 16.36 11.48 7.87
N THR A 41 17.09 10.84 6.97
CA THR A 41 17.18 11.25 5.57
C THR A 41 15.82 11.12 4.87
N ILE A 42 15.44 12.15 4.08
CA ILE A 42 14.23 12.14 3.26
C ILE A 42 14.59 11.95 1.79
N ILE A 43 14.06 10.88 1.18
CA ILE A 43 14.32 10.50 -0.20
C ILE A 43 13.04 10.69 -1.01
N GLN A 44 13.08 11.61 -1.97
CA GLN A 44 11.96 11.91 -2.85
C GLN A 44 11.93 10.99 -4.08
N GLY A 45 10.72 10.73 -4.58
CA GLY A 45 10.45 10.05 -5.84
C GLY A 45 9.19 10.61 -6.52
N CYS A 46 9.07 10.39 -7.81
CA CYS A 46 7.91 10.79 -8.61
C CYS A 46 7.56 9.69 -9.61
N ASN A 47 6.34 9.70 -10.16
CA ASN A 47 6.00 8.75 -11.20
C ASN A 47 6.71 9.10 -12.52
N VAL A 48 7.20 8.06 -13.19
CA VAL A 48 7.83 8.15 -14.51
C VAL A 48 7.13 7.18 -15.43
N GLU A 49 6.47 7.72 -16.43
CA GLU A 49 5.73 6.97 -17.43
C GLU A 49 6.59 6.59 -18.62
N ASN A 50 6.08 5.67 -19.43
CA ASN A 50 6.72 5.21 -20.64
C ASN A 50 5.64 4.89 -21.68
N ALA A 51 5.96 5.02 -22.97
CA ALA A 51 5.07 4.66 -24.07
C ALA A 51 4.59 3.19 -23.97
N SER A 52 5.47 2.29 -23.49
CA SER A 52 5.07 0.96 -23.03
C SER A 52 4.68 1.04 -21.56
N TYR A 53 3.38 1.09 -21.29
CA TYR A 53 2.84 1.47 -19.97
C TYR A 53 3.32 0.56 -18.83
N THR A 54 3.63 -0.71 -19.11
CA THR A 54 4.14 -1.66 -18.12
C THR A 54 5.55 -1.36 -17.63
N LEU A 55 6.32 -0.53 -18.36
CA LEU A 55 7.66 -0.09 -17.99
C LEU A 55 7.64 1.15 -17.09
N GLY A 56 6.47 1.77 -16.89
CA GLY A 56 6.32 2.91 -15.99
C GLY A 56 6.51 2.52 -14.52
N ILE A 57 6.95 3.49 -13.72
CA ILE A 57 7.17 3.33 -12.28
C ILE A 57 6.40 4.38 -11.50
N CYS A 58 5.81 3.96 -10.38
CA CYS A 58 5.08 4.84 -9.47
C CYS A 58 6.06 5.62 -8.57
N ALA A 59 5.61 6.73 -8.00
CA ALA A 59 6.43 7.59 -7.16
C ALA A 59 7.01 6.87 -5.92
N GLU A 60 6.20 6.02 -5.29
CA GLU A 60 6.56 5.26 -4.10
C GLU A 60 7.68 4.27 -4.42
N ARG A 61 7.55 3.53 -5.53
CA ARG A 61 8.58 2.60 -6.01
C ARG A 61 9.85 3.34 -6.41
N CYS A 62 9.73 4.51 -7.04
CA CYS A 62 10.88 5.36 -7.37
C CYS A 62 11.66 5.77 -6.10
N ALA A 63 10.96 6.27 -5.07
CA ALA A 63 11.58 6.67 -3.81
C ALA A 63 12.25 5.49 -3.08
N ILE A 64 11.56 4.35 -2.97
CA ILE A 64 12.09 3.15 -2.32
C ILE A 64 13.31 2.61 -3.07
N PHE A 65 13.23 2.46 -4.39
CA PHE A 65 14.35 1.90 -5.16
C PHE A 65 15.57 2.82 -5.14
N LYS A 66 15.36 4.14 -5.17
CA LYS A 66 16.44 5.10 -4.95
C LYS A 66 17.09 4.90 -3.58
N ALA A 67 16.31 4.88 -2.50
CA ALA A 67 16.81 4.65 -1.15
C ALA A 67 17.60 3.34 -1.02
N VAL A 68 17.05 2.26 -1.55
CA VAL A 68 17.70 0.94 -1.55
C VAL A 68 19.01 0.96 -2.33
N SER A 69 19.05 1.63 -3.48
CA SER A 69 20.28 1.77 -4.27
C SER A 69 21.37 2.59 -3.54
N GLU A 70 20.98 3.48 -2.65
CA GLU A 70 21.86 4.33 -1.82
C GLU A 70 22.25 3.68 -0.48
N GLY A 71 21.80 2.44 -0.22
CA GLY A 71 22.21 1.65 0.96
C GLY A 71 21.20 1.60 2.11
N TYR A 72 20.10 2.35 2.04
CA TYR A 72 19.06 2.34 3.08
C TYR A 72 18.19 1.08 2.99
N ARG A 73 17.86 0.47 4.14
CA ARG A 73 17.02 -0.74 4.22
C ARG A 73 15.88 -0.66 5.24
N HIS A 74 15.87 0.37 6.06
CA HIS A 74 14.88 0.56 7.12
C HIS A 74 14.21 1.93 6.95
N PHE A 75 12.89 1.94 6.96
CA PHE A 75 12.09 3.13 6.68
C PHE A 75 11.10 3.37 7.80
N LYS A 76 10.99 4.63 8.24
CA LYS A 76 10.09 5.05 9.32
C LYS A 76 8.71 5.44 8.78
N ALA A 77 8.70 6.17 7.66
CA ALA A 77 7.47 6.69 7.09
C ALA A 77 7.59 6.98 5.60
N MET A 78 6.46 7.00 4.90
CA MET A 78 6.33 7.52 3.54
C MET A 78 5.14 8.47 3.46
N ALA A 79 5.29 9.59 2.76
CA ALA A 79 4.17 10.42 2.33
C ALA A 79 3.99 10.33 0.81
N ILE A 80 2.74 10.32 0.35
CA ILE A 80 2.37 10.26 -1.06
C ILE A 80 1.46 11.45 -1.35
N SER A 81 1.66 12.13 -2.46
CA SER A 81 0.84 13.29 -2.88
C SER A 81 0.41 13.16 -4.34
N THR A 82 -0.78 13.66 -4.65
CA THR A 82 -1.30 13.81 -6.01
C THR A 82 -1.90 15.22 -6.19
N ASP A 83 -2.38 15.55 -7.38
CA ASP A 83 -3.12 16.80 -7.65
C ASP A 83 -4.65 16.65 -7.45
N VAL A 84 -5.13 15.50 -6.98
CA VAL A 84 -6.58 15.24 -6.84
C VAL A 84 -7.12 15.79 -5.53
N GLU A 85 -7.97 16.81 -5.59
CA GLU A 85 -8.54 17.46 -4.40
C GLU A 85 -9.51 16.57 -3.62
N LYS A 86 -10.30 15.75 -4.31
CA LYS A 86 -11.42 15.01 -3.70
C LYS A 86 -11.05 13.64 -3.13
N LEU A 87 -9.84 13.14 -3.42
CA LEU A 87 -9.41 11.78 -3.06
C LEU A 87 -8.03 11.81 -2.44
N TYR A 88 -7.81 10.97 -1.43
CA TYR A 88 -6.48 10.74 -0.87
C TYR A 88 -5.60 9.93 -1.83
N SER A 89 -4.30 10.19 -1.80
CA SER A 89 -3.27 9.55 -2.63
C SER A 89 -2.99 8.09 -2.24
N THR A 90 -3.94 7.19 -2.48
CA THR A 90 -3.79 5.78 -2.10
C THR A 90 -2.75 5.06 -2.97
N PRO A 91 -1.81 4.30 -2.40
CA PRO A 91 -0.83 3.55 -3.19
C PRO A 91 -1.49 2.40 -3.93
N CYS A 92 -1.00 2.10 -5.13
CA CYS A 92 -1.45 0.95 -5.91
C CYS A 92 -0.97 -0.37 -5.31
N GLY A 93 -1.58 -1.50 -5.71
CA GLY A 93 -1.24 -2.82 -5.15
C GLY A 93 0.25 -3.17 -5.23
N ALA A 94 0.91 -2.85 -6.34
CA ALA A 94 2.35 -3.08 -6.51
C ALA A 94 3.19 -2.25 -5.51
N CYS A 95 2.82 -0.99 -5.27
CA CYS A 95 3.51 -0.16 -4.28
C CYS A 95 3.32 -0.71 -2.87
N ARG A 96 2.10 -1.14 -2.52
CA ARG A 96 1.82 -1.75 -1.20
C ARG A 96 2.67 -2.99 -0.96
N GLN A 97 2.81 -3.83 -1.98
CA GLN A 97 3.65 -5.04 -1.90
C GLN A 97 5.13 -4.71 -1.72
N ILE A 98 5.65 -3.71 -2.45
CA ILE A 98 7.03 -3.25 -2.29
C ILE A 98 7.25 -2.62 -0.91
N MET A 99 6.31 -1.83 -0.40
CA MET A 99 6.38 -1.29 0.95
C MET A 99 6.48 -2.40 2.00
N TYR A 100 5.62 -3.43 1.88
CA TYR A 100 5.59 -4.55 2.81
C TYR A 100 6.91 -5.33 2.86
N GLU A 101 7.62 -5.47 1.74
CA GLU A 101 8.95 -6.10 1.67
C GLU A 101 9.97 -5.44 2.61
N PHE A 102 9.89 -4.12 2.79
CA PHE A 102 10.82 -3.35 3.61
C PHE A 102 10.30 -3.03 5.03
N GLY A 103 9.12 -3.53 5.39
CA GLY A 103 8.54 -3.40 6.72
C GLY A 103 7.03 -3.27 6.72
N SER A 104 6.36 -3.94 7.65
CA SER A 104 4.90 -3.92 7.75
C SER A 104 4.34 -2.73 8.52
N ASP A 105 5.18 -2.04 9.30
CA ASP A 105 4.74 -1.14 10.38
C ASP A 105 5.14 0.32 10.15
N MET A 106 5.81 0.63 9.04
CA MET A 106 6.14 2.02 8.72
C MET A 106 4.86 2.84 8.46
N ASP A 107 4.90 4.12 8.79
CA ASP A 107 3.76 5.00 8.57
C ASP A 107 3.61 5.37 7.09
N VAL A 108 2.39 5.33 6.56
CA VAL A 108 2.06 5.74 5.20
C VAL A 108 1.02 6.86 5.26
N TYR A 109 1.43 8.06 4.86
CA TYR A 109 0.62 9.26 4.82
C TYR A 109 0.08 9.45 3.40
N MET A 110 -1.19 9.10 3.20
CA MET A 110 -1.93 9.36 1.96
C MET A 110 -2.55 10.74 2.06
N THR A 111 -2.02 11.72 1.34
CA THR A 111 -2.38 13.13 1.45
C THR A 111 -3.39 13.58 0.38
N ARG A 112 -3.94 14.77 0.61
CA ARG A 112 -4.64 15.59 -0.37
C ARG A 112 -3.89 16.92 -0.60
N PRO A 113 -4.18 17.66 -1.68
CA PRO A 113 -3.59 18.98 -1.94
C PRO A 113 -3.78 20.00 -0.82
N ASP A 114 -4.87 19.89 -0.04
CA ASP A 114 -5.14 20.71 1.15
C ASP A 114 -4.29 20.33 2.38
N LEU A 115 -3.33 19.42 2.20
CA LEU A 115 -2.43 18.89 3.23
C LEU A 115 -3.14 18.06 4.31
N THR A 116 -4.42 17.72 4.15
CA THR A 116 -5.06 16.69 4.96
C THR A 116 -4.53 15.31 4.56
N TYR A 117 -4.56 14.35 5.48
CA TYR A 117 -4.04 13.01 5.22
C TYR A 117 -4.83 11.92 5.93
N ILE A 118 -4.69 10.70 5.44
CA ILE A 118 -4.99 9.46 6.16
C ILE A 118 -3.66 8.75 6.43
N LYS A 119 -3.44 8.38 7.69
CA LYS A 119 -2.28 7.58 8.11
C LYS A 119 -2.68 6.11 8.22
N LYS A 120 -1.88 5.23 7.62
CA LYS A 120 -1.99 3.76 7.67
C LYS A 120 -0.60 3.14 7.73
N THR A 121 -0.53 1.82 7.87
CA THR A 121 0.67 1.02 7.68
C THR A 121 0.53 0.13 6.44
N PRO A 122 1.62 -0.43 5.88
CA PRO A 122 1.54 -1.46 4.83
C PRO A 122 0.63 -2.63 5.22
N ARG A 123 0.65 -3.05 6.50
CA ARG A 123 -0.24 -4.09 7.03
C ARG A 123 -1.72 -3.72 6.93
N ASP A 124 -2.07 -2.47 7.18
CA ASP A 124 -3.47 -2.00 7.09
C ASP A 124 -4.00 -1.99 5.65
N ILE A 125 -3.12 -1.81 4.65
CA ILE A 125 -3.50 -1.56 3.26
C ILE A 125 -3.26 -2.77 2.35
N LEU A 126 -2.55 -3.79 2.80
CA LEU A 126 -2.31 -5.03 2.08
C LEU A 126 -2.88 -6.22 2.87
N CYS A 127 -4.08 -6.64 2.50
CA CYS A 127 -4.78 -7.74 3.17
C CYS A 127 -4.10 -9.08 2.85
N TYR A 128 -3.80 -9.86 3.90
CA TYR A 128 -3.10 -11.16 3.82
C TYR A 128 -1.86 -11.09 2.89
N PRO A 129 -0.88 -10.26 3.25
CA PRO A 129 0.27 -10.00 2.39
C PRO A 129 1.10 -11.28 2.21
N PHE A 130 1.76 -11.38 1.06
CA PHE A 130 2.80 -12.38 0.84
C PHE A 130 4.17 -11.70 0.90
N GLY A 131 5.13 -12.26 1.61
CA GLY A 131 6.45 -11.70 1.71
C GLY A 131 7.45 -12.56 2.49
N PRO A 132 8.48 -11.94 3.09
CA PRO A 132 9.56 -12.66 3.76
C PRO A 132 9.09 -13.55 4.91
N GLU A 133 7.99 -13.20 5.58
CA GLU A 133 7.42 -13.99 6.67
C GLU A 133 6.83 -15.31 6.15
N GLU A 134 5.99 -15.26 5.12
CA GLU A 134 5.39 -16.45 4.50
C GLU A 134 6.48 -17.37 3.91
N LEU A 135 7.51 -16.79 3.29
CA LEU A 135 8.66 -17.54 2.78
C LEU A 135 9.47 -18.23 3.89
N ARG A 136 9.52 -17.65 5.09
CA ARG A 136 10.14 -18.30 6.26
C ARG A 136 9.26 -19.43 6.80
N MET A 137 7.96 -19.19 6.92
CA MET A 137 6.98 -20.18 7.40
C MET A 137 6.95 -21.44 6.52
N LEU A 138 6.99 -21.28 5.19
CA LEU A 138 7.08 -22.41 4.25
C LEU A 138 8.32 -23.29 4.47
N LYS A 139 9.43 -22.70 4.96
CA LYS A 139 10.67 -23.42 5.26
C LYS A 139 10.64 -24.06 6.65
N SER A 140 9.98 -23.45 7.62
CA SER A 140 9.87 -23.98 9.00
C SER A 140 8.73 -24.99 9.18
N GLY A 141 7.77 -25.03 8.25
CA GLY A 141 6.55 -25.84 8.38
C GLY A 141 5.51 -25.21 9.32
N GLU A 142 5.68 -23.95 9.69
CA GLU A 142 4.75 -23.20 10.52
C GLU A 142 3.53 -22.75 9.69
N VAL A 143 2.35 -22.75 10.31
CA VAL A 143 1.10 -22.27 9.70
C VAL A 143 0.88 -20.81 10.09
N PRO A 144 0.57 -19.91 9.15
CA PRO A 144 0.28 -18.51 9.47
C PRO A 144 -0.87 -18.41 10.48
N LYS A 145 -0.71 -17.56 11.49
CA LYS A 145 -1.83 -17.14 12.34
C LYS A 145 -2.66 -16.17 11.53
N VAL A 146 -3.86 -16.57 11.16
CA VAL A 146 -4.78 -15.73 10.41
C VAL A 146 -5.67 -15.01 11.41
N ASP A 147 -5.56 -13.69 11.48
CA ASP A 147 -6.47 -12.88 12.28
C ASP A 147 -7.84 -12.85 11.59
N GLY A 148 -8.78 -13.63 12.13
CA GLY A 148 -10.07 -13.88 11.52
C GLY A 148 -10.27 -15.37 11.24
N ASP A 149 -11.39 -15.90 11.73
CA ASP A 149 -11.72 -17.32 11.72
C ASP A 149 -11.84 -17.85 10.26
N LEU A 150 -10.76 -18.39 9.71
CA LEU A 150 -10.80 -19.11 8.43
C LEU A 150 -11.59 -20.43 8.51
N ASN A 151 -12.05 -20.84 9.70
CA ASN A 151 -12.82 -22.07 9.87
C ASN A 151 -14.18 -22.07 9.13
N ASP A 152 -14.66 -20.92 8.62
CA ASP A 152 -15.86 -20.86 7.79
C ASP A 152 -15.60 -21.12 6.29
N ASN A 153 -14.36 -21.04 5.82
CA ASN A 153 -14.00 -21.51 4.48
C ASN A 153 -13.37 -22.89 4.60
N LYS A 154 -14.23 -23.92 4.59
CA LYS A 154 -13.80 -25.28 4.26
C LYS A 154 -12.87 -25.19 3.04
N MET A 155 -11.63 -25.66 3.21
CA MET A 155 -10.80 -26.03 2.08
C MET A 155 -11.63 -26.99 1.24
N VAL A 156 -12.04 -26.56 0.05
CA VAL A 156 -12.57 -27.48 -0.96
C VAL A 156 -11.34 -28.21 -1.46
N ASP A 157 -11.11 -29.41 -0.94
CA ASP A 157 -10.18 -30.33 -1.53
C ASP A 157 -10.62 -30.59 -2.98
N GLY A 158 -9.65 -30.63 -3.90
CA GLY A 158 -9.89 -30.87 -5.33
C GLY A 158 -10.41 -32.27 -5.66
N THR A 159 -10.96 -32.99 -4.68
CA THR A 159 -11.60 -34.30 -4.81
C THR A 159 -13.05 -34.13 -4.42
N GLY A 160 -13.89 -33.80 -5.41
CA GLY A 160 -15.30 -33.49 -5.18
C GLY A 160 -16.04 -34.55 -4.38
N ASP A 161 -16.68 -34.13 -3.30
CA ASP A 161 -17.89 -34.75 -2.77
C ASP A 161 -18.68 -33.73 -1.94
N ALA A 162 -19.53 -32.96 -2.63
CA ALA A 162 -20.50 -32.09 -2.00
C ALA A 162 -21.64 -32.93 -1.39
N LYS A 163 -21.55 -33.27 -0.10
CA LYS A 163 -22.70 -33.82 0.62
C LYS A 163 -23.71 -32.71 0.95
N ALA A 164 -24.88 -32.87 0.33
CA ALA A 164 -26.06 -32.02 0.47
C ALA A 164 -26.60 -31.98 1.92
N HIS A 165 -26.98 -30.79 2.37
CA HIS A 165 -27.97 -30.62 3.44
C HIS A 165 -29.14 -29.73 2.97
N LYS A 166 -30.25 -30.38 2.61
CA LYS A 166 -31.63 -29.90 2.84
C LYS A 166 -31.83 -29.79 4.37
N LYS A 167 -32.56 -28.88 5.00
CA LYS A 167 -33.69 -28.00 4.66
C LYS A 167 -33.83 -27.01 5.85
N HIS A 168 -34.25 -25.77 5.63
CA HIS A 168 -35.44 -25.26 6.33
C HIS A 168 -36.08 -24.09 5.57
N LYS A 169 -37.40 -24.21 5.37
CA LYS A 169 -38.30 -23.22 4.79
C LYS A 169 -38.54 -22.06 5.78
N GLY A 170 -38.69 -20.86 5.24
CA GLY A 170 -39.26 -19.70 5.93
C GLY A 170 -39.38 -18.54 4.95
N ASP A 171 -40.52 -18.43 4.29
CA ASP A 171 -40.91 -17.32 3.41
C ASP A 171 -40.95 -15.99 4.21
N THR A 172 -40.48 -14.88 3.61
CA THR A 172 -41.29 -13.66 3.48
C THR A 172 -40.63 -12.64 2.53
N ALA A 173 -41.48 -11.95 1.79
CA ALA A 173 -41.23 -11.15 0.60
C ALA A 173 -40.43 -9.86 0.82
N ILE A 174 -39.78 -9.44 -0.27
CA ILE A 174 -39.22 -8.11 -0.54
C ILE A 174 -40.35 -7.21 -1.06
N PRO A 175 -40.41 -5.92 -0.69
CA PRO A 175 -40.95 -4.88 -1.57
C PRO A 175 -39.85 -3.96 -2.09
N ALA A 176 -40.02 -3.57 -3.36
CA ALA A 176 -39.15 -2.73 -4.16
C ALA A 176 -39.17 -1.25 -3.75
N GLN A 177 -38.03 -0.58 -3.97
CA GLN A 177 -37.93 0.77 -4.51
C GLN A 177 -36.71 0.84 -5.44
#